data_AF-A0A8I6WSZ7-F1
#
_entry.id   AF-A0A8I6WSZ7-F1
#
_cell.length_a   1.000
_cell.length_b   1.000
_cell.length_c   1.000
_cell.angle_alpha   90.00
_cell.angle_beta   90.00
_cell.angle_gamma   90.00
#
_symmetry.space_group_name_H-M   'P 1'
#
loop_
_entity.id
_entity.type
_entity.pdbx_description
1 polymer ?
#
loop_
_entity_poly.entity_id
_entity_poly.type
_entity_poly.pdbx_seq_one_letter_code
_entity_poly.pdbx_strand_id
1 'polypeptide(L)'
;MNGCDFKSRTGSLLDEIEGKFFEERVALEAKYQKLYEPLYAKRYNIVNGVVEVDGVAQEPTSENAAEGGDSDAKGIPDFWLTALKSNEVLSEEIQERDEPILKYLKDMKWSRIDDPKGFKLEFFFHANPFLKNSVQTKTYHMVDEDDPILEKAIELTHHVCWRTEIEWYPGKNVTQKILKKKPKKGSKNTKPITKTEE
;
A
#
# COMPACT_ATOMS: atom_id res chain seq x y z
N MET A 1 7.57 55.03 -1.63
CA MET A 1 7.73 53.57 -1.70
C MET A 1 6.91 53.09 -2.88
N ASN A 2 7.54 52.45 -3.87
CA ASN A 2 6.85 52.03 -5.09
C ASN A 2 6.05 50.75 -4.82
N GLY A 3 4.91 50.58 -5.49
CA GLY A 3 4.03 49.42 -5.32
C GLY A 3 4.68 48.07 -5.68
N CYS A 4 5.77 48.09 -6.44
CA CYS A 4 6.59 46.91 -6.76
C CYS A 4 7.42 46.43 -5.54
N ASP A 5 8.01 47.37 -4.80
CA ASP A 5 8.82 47.08 -3.60
C ASP A 5 7.95 46.52 -2.46
N PHE A 6 6.71 47.01 -2.34
CA PHE A 6 5.76 46.53 -1.35
C PHE A 6 5.34 45.08 -1.63
N LYS A 7 4.96 44.76 -2.88
CA LYS A 7 4.59 43.38 -3.29
C LYS A 7 5.75 42.39 -3.13
N SER A 8 6.96 42.80 -3.49
CA SER A 8 8.16 41.96 -3.34
C SER A 8 8.49 41.68 -1.86
N ARG A 9 8.33 42.68 -0.98
CA ARG A 9 8.58 42.54 0.44
C ARG A 9 7.51 41.69 1.15
N THR A 10 6.24 41.79 0.74
CA THR A 10 5.17 40.97 1.30
C THR A 10 5.27 39.52 0.86
N GLY A 11 5.72 39.25 -0.38
CA GLY A 11 5.98 37.88 -0.85
C GLY A 11 7.11 37.21 -0.06
N SER A 12 8.24 37.89 0.09
CA SER A 12 9.38 37.35 0.87
C SER A 12 9.04 37.10 2.34
N LEU A 13 8.16 37.90 2.95
CA LEU A 13 7.72 37.67 4.33
C LEU A 13 6.76 36.47 4.42
N LEU A 14 5.91 36.27 3.42
CA LEU A 14 5.03 35.10 3.33
C LEU A 14 5.86 33.82 3.22
N ASP A 15 6.84 33.79 2.32
CA ASP A 15 7.75 32.65 2.15
C ASP A 15 8.49 32.31 3.45
N GLU A 16 8.92 33.31 4.23
CA GLU A 16 9.59 33.09 5.52
C GLU A 16 8.65 32.52 6.58
N ILE A 17 7.39 32.98 6.63
CA ILE A 17 6.37 32.47 7.55
C ILE A 17 5.99 31.04 7.17
N GLU A 18 5.79 30.77 5.89
CA GLU A 18 5.49 29.44 5.36
C GLU A 18 6.65 28.46 5.62
N GLY A 19 7.89 28.88 5.39
CA GLY A 19 9.08 28.08 5.72
C GLY A 19 9.10 27.66 7.19
N LYS A 20 8.88 28.60 8.11
CA LYS A 20 8.79 28.31 9.56
C LYS A 20 7.64 27.36 9.88
N PHE A 21 6.47 27.57 9.28
CA PHE A 21 5.32 26.69 9.47
C PHE A 21 5.63 25.25 9.02
N PHE A 22 6.27 25.07 7.87
CA PHE A 22 6.64 23.75 7.38
C PHE A 22 7.71 23.09 8.25
N GLU A 23 8.72 23.81 8.70
CA GLU A 23 9.72 23.31 9.64
C GLU A 23 9.08 22.82 10.95
N GLU A 24 8.19 23.63 11.54
CA GLU A 24 7.46 23.25 12.75
C GLU A 24 6.55 22.04 12.52
N ARG A 25 5.85 21.98 11.39
CA ARG A 25 4.99 20.85 11.03
C ARG A 25 5.80 19.56 10.87
N VAL A 26 6.93 19.60 10.18
CA VAL A 26 7.83 18.44 10.00
C VAL A 26 8.35 17.96 11.36
N ALA A 27 8.79 18.89 12.22
CA ALA A 27 9.25 18.55 13.56
C ALA A 27 8.14 17.91 14.41
N LEU A 28 6.91 18.42 14.30
CA LEU A 28 5.75 17.90 15.01
C LEU A 28 5.38 16.50 14.53
N GLU A 29 5.32 16.27 13.23
CA GLU A 29 5.02 14.97 12.65
C GLU A 29 6.09 13.94 13.00
N ALA A 30 7.38 14.31 12.92
CA ALA A 30 8.48 13.43 13.33
C ALA A 30 8.40 13.05 14.82
N LYS A 31 7.96 13.97 15.68
CA LYS A 31 7.71 13.70 17.10
C LYS A 31 6.60 12.66 17.27
N TYR A 32 5.45 12.83 16.61
CA TYR A 32 4.33 11.90 16.73
C TYR A 32 4.61 10.55 16.06
N GLN A 33 5.37 10.51 14.97
CA GLN A 33 5.80 9.28 14.34
C GLN A 33 6.55 8.37 15.33
N LYS A 34 7.49 8.93 16.10
CA LYS A 34 8.21 8.20 17.16
C LYS A 34 7.29 7.70 18.27
N LEU A 35 6.19 8.40 18.55
CA LEU A 35 5.20 7.94 19.54
C LEU A 35 4.34 6.79 19.00
N TYR A 36 4.09 6.75 17.69
CA TYR A 36 3.35 5.66 17.04
C TYR A 36 4.19 4.40 16.81
N GLU A 37 5.50 4.51 16.59
CA GLU A 37 6.42 3.38 16.41
C GLU A 37 6.24 2.23 17.42
N PRO A 38 6.24 2.45 18.75
CA PRO A 38 6.04 1.36 19.71
C PRO A 38 4.65 0.74 19.62
N LEU A 39 3.63 1.51 19.25
CA LEU A 39 2.26 1.00 19.07
C LEU A 39 2.17 0.11 17.83
N TYR A 40 2.81 0.51 16.72
CA TYR A 40 2.87 -0.30 15.51
C TYR A 40 3.71 -1.56 15.71
N ALA A 41 4.84 -1.48 16.43
CA ALA A 41 5.61 -2.65 16.81
C ALA A 41 4.81 -3.62 17.69
N LYS A 42 4.04 -3.09 18.66
CA LYS A 42 3.14 -3.90 19.49
C LYS A 42 2.05 -4.57 18.64
N ARG A 43 1.37 -3.83 17.76
CA ARG A 43 0.38 -4.38 16.81
C ARG A 43 0.99 -5.49 15.98
N TYR A 44 2.17 -5.25 15.41
CA TYR A 44 2.89 -6.24 14.61
C TYR A 44 3.15 -7.53 15.39
N ASN A 45 3.60 -7.42 16.65
CA ASN A 45 3.87 -8.58 17.49
C ASN A 45 2.60 -9.37 17.81
N ILE A 46 1.47 -8.71 18.06
CA ILE A 46 0.18 -9.35 18.33
C ILE A 46 -0.36 -10.01 17.08
N VAL A 47 -0.43 -9.28 15.96
CA VAL A 47 -0.96 -9.77 14.68
C VAL A 47 -0.19 -11.01 14.20
N ASN A 48 1.13 -11.03 14.39
CA ASN A 48 1.98 -12.14 13.97
C ASN A 48 2.23 -13.20 15.07
N GLY A 49 1.57 -13.09 16.23
CA GLY A 49 1.69 -14.08 17.31
C GLY A 49 3.08 -14.20 17.92
N VAL A 50 3.89 -13.13 17.85
CA VAL A 50 5.20 -13.05 18.53
C VAL A 50 5.04 -12.87 20.03
N VAL A 51 3.93 -12.25 20.45
CA VAL A 51 3.54 -12.07 21.84
C VAL A 51 2.14 -12.64 22.02
N GLU A 52 1.97 -13.58 22.94
CA GLU A 52 0.64 -14.02 23.37
C GLU A 52 0.04 -12.94 24.27
N VAL A 53 -1.17 -12.50 23.94
CA VAL A 53 -1.91 -11.55 24.77
C VAL A 53 -2.68 -12.37 25.79
N ASP A 54 -2.22 -12.37 27.04
CA ASP A 54 -3.00 -12.89 28.15
C ASP A 54 -4.29 -12.07 28.30
N GLY A 55 -5.42 -12.63 27.88
CA GLY A 55 -6.75 -12.21 28.33
C GLY A 55 -7.56 -11.26 27.44
N VAL A 56 -7.95 -11.70 26.23
CA VAL A 56 -9.21 -11.24 25.63
C VAL A 56 -10.08 -12.46 25.36
N ALA A 57 -11.19 -12.54 26.08
CA ALA A 57 -12.22 -13.55 25.92
C ALA A 57 -12.67 -13.61 24.45
N GLN A 58 -12.71 -14.82 23.91
CA GLN A 58 -13.37 -15.11 22.65
C GLN A 58 -14.84 -14.69 22.76
N GLU A 59 -15.25 -13.63 22.05
CA GLU A 59 -16.62 -13.56 21.57
C GLU A 59 -16.64 -14.22 20.18
N PRO A 60 -17.39 -15.33 20.00
CA PRO A 60 -17.50 -16.00 18.73
C PRO A 60 -18.58 -15.29 17.90
N THR A 61 -18.18 -14.57 16.86
CA THR A 61 -19.09 -14.31 15.74
C THR A 61 -18.79 -15.30 14.62
N SER A 62 -19.65 -16.32 14.58
CA SER A 62 -20.07 -17.20 13.46
C SER A 62 -19.78 -16.62 12.05
N GLU A 63 -19.48 -17.35 10.98
CA GLU A 63 -19.48 -18.77 10.61
C GLU A 63 -18.61 -18.85 9.35
N ASN A 64 -17.58 -19.71 9.31
CA ASN A 64 -17.03 -20.36 8.11
C ASN A 64 -15.68 -21.04 8.49
N ALA A 65 -15.78 -22.13 9.26
CA ALA A 65 -14.68 -23.07 9.40
C ALA A 65 -14.94 -24.23 8.43
N ALA A 66 -14.35 -24.15 7.23
CA ALA A 66 -14.10 -25.33 6.41
C ALA A 66 -12.69 -25.83 6.73
N GLU A 67 -12.62 -27.10 7.09
CA GLU A 67 -11.49 -27.81 7.66
C GLU A 67 -10.21 -27.82 6.80
N GLY A 68 -9.07 -27.73 7.48
CA GLY A 68 -7.75 -27.98 6.95
C GLY A 68 -6.72 -27.71 8.04
N GLY A 69 -6.49 -28.69 8.91
CA GLY A 69 -5.62 -28.54 10.07
C GLY A 69 -4.16 -28.28 9.72
N ASP A 70 -3.59 -27.29 10.39
CA ASP A 70 -2.20 -27.34 10.87
C ASP A 70 -2.14 -26.69 12.25
N SER A 71 -1.42 -27.34 13.15
CA SER A 71 -1.34 -27.05 14.57
C SER A 71 -0.25 -26.00 14.83
N ASP A 72 -0.58 -24.71 14.80
CA ASP A 72 0.20 -23.58 15.38
C ASP A 72 -0.36 -22.22 14.91
N ALA A 73 -1.63 -21.90 15.18
CA ALA A 73 -2.20 -20.60 14.80
C ALA A 73 -1.69 -19.47 15.73
N LYS A 74 -0.41 -19.10 15.57
CA LYS A 74 0.20 -17.95 16.23
C LYS A 74 -0.29 -16.67 15.56
N GLY A 75 -0.96 -15.79 16.31
CA GLY A 75 -1.37 -14.46 15.87
C GLY A 75 -2.84 -14.35 15.46
N ILE A 76 -3.17 -13.31 14.70
CA ILE A 76 -4.53 -13.03 14.21
C ILE A 76 -4.59 -13.37 12.71
N PRO A 77 -5.25 -14.47 12.32
CA PRO A 77 -5.35 -14.88 10.92
C PRO A 77 -6.03 -13.81 10.06
N ASP A 78 -5.57 -13.66 8.80
CA ASP A 78 -6.17 -12.79 7.78
C ASP A 78 -6.40 -11.33 8.26
N PHE A 79 -5.66 -10.85 9.26
CA PHE A 79 -5.86 -9.54 9.90
C PHE A 79 -5.89 -8.40 8.88
N TRP A 80 -4.86 -8.31 8.04
CA TRP A 80 -4.76 -7.24 7.05
C TRP A 80 -5.75 -7.38 5.90
N LEU A 81 -6.03 -8.60 5.45
CA LEU A 81 -7.07 -8.84 4.44
C LEU A 81 -8.44 -8.36 4.96
N THR A 82 -8.78 -8.74 6.19
CA THR A 82 -10.02 -8.32 6.86
C THR A 82 -10.06 -6.80 7.03
N ALA A 83 -8.97 -6.19 7.50
CA ALA A 83 -8.88 -4.74 7.68
C ALA A 83 -9.06 -3.99 6.35
N LEU A 84 -8.41 -4.44 5.27
CA LEU A 84 -8.53 -3.80 3.96
C LEU A 84 -9.93 -3.96 3.37
N LYS A 85 -10.56 -5.14 3.52
CA LYS A 85 -11.94 -5.38 3.06
C LYS A 85 -13.00 -4.63 3.88
N SER A 86 -12.69 -4.24 5.11
CA SER A 86 -13.59 -3.42 5.93
C SER A 86 -13.66 -1.96 5.48
N ASN A 87 -12.70 -1.51 4.67
CA ASN A 87 -12.69 -0.16 4.11
C ASN A 87 -13.46 -0.15 2.78
N GLU A 88 -14.46 0.74 2.65
CA GLU A 88 -15.35 0.80 1.48
C GLU A 88 -14.59 0.92 0.16
N VAL A 89 -13.67 1.89 0.05
CA VAL A 89 -12.91 2.16 -1.17
C VAL A 89 -11.99 0.99 -1.53
N LEU A 90 -11.29 0.43 -0.55
CA LEU A 90 -10.35 -0.66 -0.82
C LEU A 90 -11.06 -1.99 -1.10
N SER A 91 -12.26 -2.19 -0.55
CA SER A 91 -13.03 -3.42 -0.75
C SER A 91 -13.45 -3.61 -2.21
N GLU A 92 -13.74 -2.52 -2.93
CA GLU A 92 -14.11 -2.54 -4.35
C GLU A 92 -12.92 -2.92 -5.25
N GLU A 93 -11.70 -2.59 -4.82
CA GLU A 93 -10.46 -2.88 -5.55
C GLU A 93 -9.92 -4.30 -5.32
N ILE A 94 -10.33 -4.96 -4.23
CA ILE A 94 -9.87 -6.31 -3.87
C ILE A 94 -10.77 -7.35 -4.53
N GLN A 95 -10.23 -8.10 -5.50
CA GLN A 95 -10.94 -9.17 -6.16
C GLN A 95 -10.69 -10.53 -5.50
N GLU A 96 -11.56 -11.51 -5.75
CA GLU A 96 -11.43 -12.87 -5.19
C GLU A 96 -10.06 -13.54 -5.49
N ARG A 97 -9.46 -13.21 -6.64
CA ARG A 97 -8.13 -13.71 -7.05
C ARG A 97 -6.98 -13.12 -6.20
N ASP A 98 -7.21 -11.97 -5.57
CA ASP A 98 -6.21 -11.22 -4.82
C ASP A 98 -6.18 -11.66 -3.35
N GLU A 99 -7.32 -12.14 -2.82
CA GLU A 99 -7.43 -12.58 -1.42
C GLU A 99 -6.35 -13.60 -1.01
N PRO A 100 -6.09 -14.68 -1.78
CA PRO A 100 -5.07 -15.67 -1.41
C PRO A 100 -3.66 -15.09 -1.30
N ILE A 101 -3.37 -13.97 -1.96
CA ILE A 101 -2.08 -13.26 -1.87
C ILE A 101 -2.06 -12.38 -0.63
N LEU A 102 -3.15 -11.64 -0.40
CA LEU A 102 -3.31 -10.74 0.75
C LEU A 102 -3.35 -11.47 2.10
N LYS A 103 -3.70 -12.76 2.13
CA LYS A 103 -3.54 -13.61 3.33
C LYS A 103 -2.09 -13.70 3.82
N TYR A 104 -1.12 -13.50 2.94
CA TYR A 104 0.31 -13.50 3.31
C TYR A 104 0.80 -12.10 3.73
N LEU A 105 -0.05 -11.06 3.71
CA LEU A 105 0.31 -9.72 4.14
C LEU A 105 0.54 -9.72 5.66
N LYS A 106 1.77 -9.43 6.04
CA LYS A 106 2.29 -9.47 7.41
C LYS A 106 2.17 -8.13 8.12
N ASP A 107 2.51 -7.06 7.42
CA ASP A 107 2.49 -5.71 7.95
C ASP A 107 2.36 -4.70 6.82
N MET A 108 1.84 -3.53 7.16
CA MET A 108 1.79 -2.38 6.28
C MET A 108 2.32 -1.16 7.02
N LYS A 109 3.28 -0.50 6.41
CA LYS A 109 3.93 0.70 6.94
C LYS A 109 3.85 1.83 5.93
N TRP A 110 3.95 3.05 6.44
CA TRP A 110 4.12 4.22 5.61
C TRP A 110 5.23 5.11 6.17
N SER A 111 5.89 5.85 5.28
CA SER A 111 6.93 6.82 5.62
C SER A 111 6.83 8.04 4.72
N ARG A 112 7.28 9.20 5.20
CA ARG A 112 7.43 10.40 4.37
C ARG A 112 8.70 10.34 3.55
N ILE A 113 8.65 11.02 2.41
CA ILE A 113 9.80 11.32 1.56
C ILE A 113 9.88 12.85 1.50
N ASP A 114 11.07 13.39 1.78
CA ASP A 114 11.26 14.84 1.84
C ASP A 114 11.66 15.42 0.48
N ASP A 115 12.36 14.65 -0.37
CA ASP A 115 12.84 15.11 -1.69
C ASP A 115 12.84 13.97 -2.75
N PRO A 116 11.97 14.04 -3.78
CA PRO A 116 10.83 14.94 -3.89
C PRO A 116 9.78 14.63 -2.80
N LYS A 117 9.08 15.67 -2.32
CA LYS A 117 8.10 15.55 -1.24
C LYS A 117 7.06 14.48 -1.57
N GLY A 118 6.74 13.62 -0.60
CA GLY A 118 5.86 12.50 -0.85
C GLY A 118 5.67 11.59 0.34
N PHE A 119 5.03 10.45 0.08
CA PHE A 119 4.95 9.35 1.04
C PHE A 119 5.04 8.01 0.33
N LYS A 120 5.50 7.01 1.08
CA LYS A 120 5.74 5.65 0.61
C LYS A 120 4.94 4.68 1.45
N LEU A 121 4.22 3.77 0.80
CA LEU A 121 3.55 2.63 1.42
C LEU A 121 4.39 1.36 1.19
N GLU A 122 4.61 0.60 2.25
CA GLU A 122 5.36 -0.66 2.24
C GLU A 122 4.48 -1.78 2.75
N PHE A 123 4.30 -2.81 1.92
CA PHE A 123 3.52 -4.00 2.20
C PHE A 123 4.50 -5.17 2.39
N PHE A 124 4.58 -5.70 3.60
CA PHE A 124 5.48 -6.79 3.96
C PHE A 124 4.72 -8.10 3.84
N PHE A 125 5.20 -9.03 3.02
CA PHE A 125 4.61 -10.34 2.84
C PHE A 125 5.46 -11.42 3.50
N HIS A 126 4.80 -12.44 4.04
CA HIS A 126 5.43 -13.72 4.32
C HIS A 126 5.90 -14.38 3.03
N ALA A 127 6.84 -15.33 3.13
CA ALA A 127 7.17 -16.21 2.02
C ALA A 127 5.90 -16.91 1.53
N ASN A 128 5.61 -16.78 0.24
CA ASN A 128 4.32 -17.17 -0.33
C ASN A 128 4.50 -17.73 -1.75
N PRO A 129 3.54 -18.52 -2.26
CA PRO A 129 3.68 -19.17 -3.56
C PRO A 129 3.38 -18.24 -4.76
N PHE A 130 3.13 -16.95 -4.53
CA PHE A 130 2.73 -15.99 -5.58
C PHE A 130 3.84 -15.01 -5.94
N LEU A 131 4.48 -14.42 -4.93
CA LEU A 131 5.44 -13.32 -5.04
C LEU A 131 6.83 -13.78 -4.60
N LYS A 132 7.86 -13.38 -5.33
CA LYS A 132 9.26 -13.53 -4.90
C LYS A 132 9.69 -12.43 -3.94
N ASN A 133 9.22 -11.20 -4.14
CA ASN A 133 9.57 -10.09 -3.26
C ASN A 133 8.83 -10.23 -1.92
N SER A 134 9.56 -10.04 -0.82
CA SER A 134 9.00 -9.96 0.53
C SER A 134 8.41 -8.60 0.86
N VAL A 135 8.73 -7.56 0.08
CA VAL A 135 8.22 -6.20 0.28
C VAL A 135 7.75 -5.64 -1.05
N GLN A 136 6.51 -5.16 -1.08
CA GLN A 136 5.99 -4.37 -2.19
C GLN A 136 5.91 -2.91 -1.75
N THR A 137 6.40 -2.01 -2.59
CA THR A 137 6.48 -0.58 -2.26
C THR A 137 5.72 0.23 -3.30
N LYS A 138 4.91 1.18 -2.81
CA LYS A 138 4.22 2.17 -3.64
C LYS A 138 4.56 3.57 -3.13
N THR A 139 5.16 4.39 -3.97
CA THR A 139 5.61 5.73 -3.65
C THR A 139 4.74 6.76 -4.36
N TYR A 140 4.25 7.73 -3.58
CA TYR A 140 3.45 8.85 -4.05
C TYR A 140 4.25 10.13 -3.85
N HIS A 141 4.53 10.84 -4.93
CA HIS A 141 5.08 12.20 -4.84
C HIS A 141 3.93 13.19 -4.74
N MET A 142 4.02 14.10 -3.79
CA MET A 142 3.04 15.15 -3.54
C MET A 142 3.57 16.44 -4.14
N VAL A 143 2.73 17.14 -4.89
CA VAL A 143 2.96 18.54 -5.28
C VAL A 143 2.34 19.39 -4.17
N ASP A 144 3.01 20.48 -3.76
CA ASP A 144 2.52 21.33 -2.68
C ASP A 144 1.13 21.90 -3.00
N GLU A 145 0.22 21.83 -2.01
CA GLU A 145 -1.21 22.17 -2.15
C GLU A 145 -1.47 23.66 -2.49
N ASP A 146 -0.45 24.51 -2.37
CA ASP A 146 -0.56 25.96 -2.55
C ASP A 146 -0.13 26.45 -3.95
N ASP A 147 0.24 25.55 -4.87
CA ASP A 147 0.53 25.92 -6.26
C ASP A 147 -0.78 26.02 -7.07
N PRO A 148 -1.20 27.19 -7.61
CA PRO A 148 -2.41 27.33 -8.44
C PRO A 148 -2.40 26.49 -9.73
N ILE A 149 -1.31 25.78 -10.03
CA ILE A 149 -1.22 24.74 -11.07
C ILE A 149 -1.82 23.40 -10.58
N LEU A 150 -2.30 23.29 -9.33
CA LEU A 150 -2.80 22.07 -8.68
C LEU A 150 -3.86 21.33 -9.51
N GLU A 151 -4.77 22.05 -10.17
CA GLU A 151 -5.82 21.44 -10.99
C GLU A 151 -5.26 20.75 -12.25
N LYS A 152 -4.15 21.25 -12.78
CA LYS A 152 -3.42 20.65 -13.92
C LYS A 152 -2.36 19.64 -13.47
N ALA A 153 -1.89 19.77 -12.23
CA ALA A 153 -0.93 18.86 -11.61
C ALA A 153 -1.57 17.55 -11.15
N ILE A 154 -2.86 17.56 -10.72
CA ILE A 154 -3.61 16.33 -10.39
C ILE A 154 -3.62 15.35 -11.59
N GLU A 155 -3.78 15.84 -12.82
CA GLU A 155 -3.67 15.04 -14.05
C GLU A 155 -2.25 14.49 -14.29
N LEU A 156 -1.19 15.23 -13.89
CA LEU A 156 0.21 14.82 -14.03
C LEU A 156 0.71 13.93 -12.87
N THR A 157 0.11 13.97 -11.68
CA THR A 157 0.44 13.07 -10.55
C THR A 157 0.10 11.61 -10.82
N HIS A 158 -0.80 11.31 -11.76
CA HIS A 158 -0.95 9.94 -12.29
C HIS A 158 0.34 9.39 -12.92
N HIS A 159 1.31 10.25 -13.27
CA HIS A 159 2.56 9.89 -13.95
C HIS A 159 3.81 9.78 -13.05
N VAL A 160 3.75 10.01 -11.74
CA VAL A 160 4.92 9.89 -10.83
C VAL A 160 4.65 8.99 -9.61
N CYS A 161 3.82 7.96 -9.80
CA CYS A 161 3.73 6.86 -8.84
C CYS A 161 4.84 5.84 -9.16
N TRP A 162 5.88 5.79 -8.35
CA TRP A 162 6.89 4.74 -8.47
C TRP A 162 6.45 3.51 -7.69
N ARG A 163 6.51 2.34 -8.32
CA ARG A 163 6.21 1.05 -7.69
C ARG A 163 7.38 0.11 -7.89
N THR A 164 7.64 -0.74 -6.90
CA THR A 164 8.45 -1.94 -7.13
C THR A 164 7.76 -2.84 -8.14
N GLU A 165 8.51 -3.36 -9.11
CA GLU A 165 7.98 -4.36 -10.02
C GLU A 165 7.63 -5.63 -9.24
N ILE A 166 6.44 -6.18 -9.50
CA ILE A 166 5.97 -7.36 -8.79
C ILE A 166 6.56 -8.60 -9.47
N GLU A 167 7.47 -9.29 -8.78
CA GLU A 167 8.05 -10.53 -9.30
C GLU A 167 7.16 -11.73 -8.99
N TRP A 168 6.28 -12.06 -9.94
CA TRP A 168 5.42 -13.22 -9.84
C TRP A 168 6.17 -14.54 -10.07
N TYR A 169 5.77 -15.59 -9.36
CA TYR A 169 6.11 -16.96 -9.75
C TYR A 169 5.38 -17.36 -11.06
N PRO A 170 5.92 -18.32 -11.83
CA PRO A 170 5.31 -18.74 -13.10
C PRO A 170 3.83 -19.13 -12.96
N GLY A 171 2.96 -18.50 -13.75
CA GLY A 171 1.51 -18.77 -13.75
C GLY A 171 0.75 -18.23 -12.55
N LYS A 172 1.38 -17.40 -11.71
CA LYS A 172 0.79 -16.80 -10.51
C LYS A 172 0.46 -15.32 -10.65
N ASN A 173 0.82 -14.72 -11.79
CA ASN A 173 0.46 -13.34 -12.07
C ASN A 173 -1.06 -13.22 -12.20
N VAL A 174 -1.69 -12.69 -11.14
CA VAL A 174 -3.13 -12.48 -11.12
C VAL A 174 -3.52 -11.23 -11.88
N THR A 175 -2.64 -10.25 -12.10
CA THR A 175 -3.00 -8.94 -12.69
C THR A 175 -3.32 -9.02 -14.17
N GLN A 176 -2.79 -10.02 -14.88
CA GLN A 176 -2.95 -10.18 -16.32
C GLN A 176 -4.13 -11.09 -16.69
N LYS A 177 -4.91 -10.72 -17.72
CA LYS A 177 -5.94 -11.60 -18.28
C LYS A 177 -5.31 -12.57 -19.27
N ILE A 178 -5.32 -13.86 -18.95
CA ILE A 178 -4.86 -14.92 -19.84
C ILE A 178 -5.99 -15.34 -20.79
N LEU A 179 -5.97 -14.84 -22.03
CA LEU A 179 -6.90 -15.28 -23.07
C LEU A 179 -6.38 -16.56 -23.73
N LYS A 180 -6.88 -17.72 -23.27
CA LYS A 180 -6.65 -19.00 -23.95
C LYS A 180 -7.54 -19.11 -25.18
N LYS A 181 -7.00 -18.84 -26.38
CA LYS A 181 -7.71 -19.16 -27.63
C LYS A 181 -7.74 -20.68 -27.81
N LYS A 182 -8.95 -21.26 -27.87
CA LYS A 182 -9.12 -22.67 -28.29
C LYS A 182 -8.56 -22.82 -29.71
N PRO A 183 -7.74 -23.85 -29.98
CA PRO A 183 -7.30 -24.14 -31.34
C PRO A 183 -8.52 -24.43 -32.24
N LYS A 184 -8.53 -23.86 -33.44
CA LYS A 184 -9.57 -24.14 -34.44
C LYS A 184 -9.59 -25.64 -34.71
N LYS A 185 -10.78 -26.24 -34.64
CA LYS A 185 -11.04 -27.67 -34.88
C LYS A 185 -10.62 -28.00 -36.32
N GLY A 186 -9.44 -28.58 -36.50
CA GLY A 186 -8.94 -28.99 -37.82
C GLY A 186 -7.42 -29.05 -38.01
N SER A 187 -6.59 -28.47 -37.13
CA SER A 187 -5.14 -28.50 -37.30
C SER A 187 -4.47 -29.51 -36.36
N LYS A 188 -3.93 -30.60 -36.92
CA LYS A 188 -3.05 -31.51 -36.20
C LYS A 188 -1.75 -30.76 -35.84
N ASN A 189 -1.42 -30.69 -34.55
CA ASN A 189 -0.19 -30.13 -33.95
C ASN A 189 0.00 -28.61 -33.94
N THR A 190 -0.85 -27.88 -33.22
CA THR A 190 -0.49 -26.52 -32.74
C THR A 190 -0.56 -26.45 -31.22
N LYS A 191 0.59 -26.15 -30.59
CA LYS A 191 0.69 -25.88 -29.14
C LYS A 191 -0.23 -24.69 -28.78
N PRO A 192 -0.91 -24.72 -27.63
CA PRO A 192 -1.76 -23.61 -27.20
C PRO A 192 -0.92 -22.33 -27.08
N ILE A 193 -1.31 -21.29 -27.82
CA ILE A 193 -0.69 -19.96 -27.75
C ILE A 193 -1.36 -19.22 -26.59
N THR A 194 -0.61 -19.01 -25.52
CA THR A 194 -1.01 -18.13 -24.41
C THR A 194 -0.74 -16.70 -24.85
N LYS A 195 -1.79 -15.90 -25.05
CA LYS A 195 -1.66 -14.44 -25.16
C LYS A 195 -2.00 -13.83 -23.80
N THR A 196 -1.10 -12.96 -23.36
CA THR A 196 -1.23 -12.17 -22.14
C THR A 196 -1.58 -10.76 -22.56
N GLU A 197 -2.71 -10.23 -22.10
CA GLU A 197 -3.06 -8.80 -22.18
C GLU A 197 -2.85 -8.18 -20.80
N GLU A 198 -2.18 -7.02 -20.78
CA GLU A 198 -2.00 -6.16 -19.59
C GLU A 198 -3.27 -5.36 -19.29
#